data_AF-A0A4Y9QUF2-F1
#
_entry.id   AF-A0A4Y9QUF2-F1
#
_cell.length_a   1.000
_cell.length_b   1.000
_cell.length_c   1.000
_cell.angle_alpha   90.00
_cell.angle_beta   90.00
_cell.angle_gamma   90.00
#
_symmetry.space_group_name_H-M   'P 1'
#
loop_
_entity.id
_entity.type
_entity.pdbx_description
1 polymer ?
#
loop_
_entity_poly.entity_id
_entity_poly.type
_entity_poly.pdbx_seq_one_letter_code
_entity_poly.pdbx_strand_id
1 'polypeptide(L)'
;MSSRRVTARDRHPSTSGFAFEPRALCAMPKVFGRSSAHFSPADGVDSTDPRLRAAQLQHLIANAVREEILALGQNTDQYLGAIDDPLPGLSYDRVIRLLRGKTQMQLADLVFWADRFESIRNVILRELNT
;
A
#
# COMPACT_ATOMS: atom_id res chain seq x y z
N MET A 1 40.54 19.76 16.12
CA MET A 1 39.40 19.29 16.96
C MET A 1 38.60 18.30 16.14
N SER A 2 38.57 17.02 16.54
CA SER A 2 37.90 15.95 15.77
C SER A 2 36.42 15.88 16.18
N SER A 3 35.52 16.17 15.24
CA SER A 3 34.08 16.03 15.46
C SER A 3 33.71 14.56 15.55
N ARG A 4 33.18 14.14 16.70
CA ARG A 4 32.75 12.75 16.97
C ARG A 4 31.57 12.46 16.04
N ARG A 5 31.74 11.54 15.07
CA ARG A 5 30.63 11.09 14.21
C ARG A 5 29.59 10.35 15.06
N VAL A 6 28.40 10.93 15.18
CA VAL A 6 27.22 10.26 15.75
C VAL A 6 26.83 9.11 14.82
N THR A 7 26.78 7.89 15.36
CA THR A 7 26.39 6.70 14.59
C THR A 7 24.88 6.48 14.65
N ALA A 8 24.34 5.62 13.79
CA ALA A 8 22.91 5.27 13.82
C ALA A 8 22.47 4.66 15.17
N ARG A 9 23.41 4.03 15.89
CA ARG A 9 23.18 3.45 17.23
C ARG A 9 22.98 4.53 18.31
N ASP A 10 23.49 5.74 18.07
CA ASP A 10 23.45 6.85 19.03
C ASP A 10 22.18 7.70 18.86
N ARG A 11 21.35 7.40 17.84
CA ARG A 11 20.08 8.10 17.61
C ARG A 11 19.03 7.56 18.58
N HIS A 12 18.33 8.45 19.28
CA HIS A 12 17.12 8.03 19.98
C HIS A 12 16.08 7.56 18.96
N PRO A 13 15.52 6.35 19.12
CA PRO A 13 14.47 5.88 18.24
C PRO A 13 13.29 6.85 18.34
N SER A 14 12.76 7.28 17.19
CA SER A 14 11.51 8.02 17.18
C SER A 14 10.43 7.15 17.82
N THR A 15 9.63 7.73 18.71
CA THR A 15 8.49 7.03 19.33
C THR A 15 7.39 6.70 18.32
N SER A 16 7.36 7.38 17.17
CA SER A 16 6.52 6.98 16.03
C SER A 16 7.31 6.05 15.10
N GLY A 17 6.90 4.79 15.01
CA GLY A 17 7.37 3.88 13.96
C GLY A 17 6.83 4.27 12.57
N PHE A 18 7.07 3.42 11.58
CA PHE A 18 6.52 3.56 10.22
C PHE A 18 5.03 3.24 10.11
N ALA A 19 4.27 3.23 11.21
CA ALA A 19 2.82 3.03 11.15
C ALA A 19 2.14 4.32 10.71
N PHE A 20 1.42 4.28 9.58
CA PHE A 20 0.63 5.41 9.08
C PHE A 20 -0.63 4.93 8.35
N GLU A 21 -1.54 5.86 8.08
CA GLU A 21 -2.70 5.64 7.20
C GLU A 21 -2.34 6.10 5.78
N PRO A 22 -2.14 5.20 4.80
CA PRO A 22 -1.70 5.55 3.45
C PRO A 22 -2.53 6.63 2.76
N ARG A 23 -3.86 6.54 2.88
CA ARG A 23 -4.77 7.52 2.25
C ARG A 23 -4.67 8.91 2.86
N ALA A 24 -4.11 9.07 4.06
CA ALA A 24 -3.93 10.37 4.68
C ALA A 24 -2.81 11.19 4.00
N LEU A 25 -1.93 10.54 3.24
CA LEU A 25 -0.88 11.20 2.45
C LEU A 25 -1.38 11.68 1.08
N CYS A 26 -2.63 11.38 0.72
CA CYS A 26 -3.26 11.78 -0.54
C CYS A 26 -4.12 13.03 -0.31
N ALA A 27 -3.99 14.05 -1.18
CA ALA A 27 -4.80 15.27 -1.13
C ALA A 27 -6.31 14.99 -1.17
N MET A 28 -6.72 13.91 -1.84
CA MET A 28 -8.12 13.48 -1.92
C MET A 28 -8.27 12.03 -1.44
N PRO A 29 -8.34 11.75 -0.12
CA PRO A 29 -8.32 10.38 0.40
C PRO A 29 -9.43 9.46 -0.13
N LYS A 30 -10.53 10.02 -0.65
CA LYS A 30 -11.64 9.27 -1.25
C LYS A 30 -11.30 8.63 -2.60
N VAL A 31 -10.27 9.10 -3.30
CA VAL A 31 -9.82 8.55 -4.60
C VAL A 31 -8.79 7.44 -4.44
N PHE A 32 -8.33 7.17 -3.21
CA PHE A 32 -7.31 6.17 -2.95
C PHE A 32 -7.76 4.79 -3.45
N GLY A 33 -6.93 4.13 -4.27
CA GLY A 33 -7.23 2.84 -4.87
C GLY A 33 -8.35 2.88 -5.91
N ARG A 34 -8.68 4.04 -6.49
CA ARG A 34 -9.73 4.20 -7.52
C ARG A 34 -9.22 4.85 -8.81
N SER A 35 -7.91 5.01 -8.93
CA SER A 35 -7.27 5.53 -10.12
C SER A 35 -6.00 4.73 -10.40
N SER A 36 -5.65 4.63 -11.68
CA SER A 36 -4.36 4.09 -12.13
C SER A 36 -3.25 5.13 -12.17
N ALA A 37 -3.56 6.40 -11.88
CA ALA A 37 -2.59 7.49 -11.83
C ALA A 37 -2.05 7.65 -10.40
N HIS A 38 -0.85 8.20 -10.28
CA HIS A 38 -0.35 8.68 -8.99
C HIS A 38 -1.27 9.77 -8.43
N PHE A 39 -1.51 9.74 -7.12
CA PHE A 39 -2.29 10.79 -6.48
C PHE A 39 -1.43 12.02 -6.18
N SER A 40 -2.06 13.20 -6.06
CA SER A 40 -1.39 14.39 -5.53
C SER A 40 -1.17 14.26 -4.01
N PRO A 41 0.04 14.51 -3.50
CA PRO A 41 0.30 14.47 -2.05
C PRO A 41 -0.58 15.47 -1.28
N ALA A 42 -0.92 15.14 -0.04
CA ALA A 42 -1.60 16.07 0.87
C ALA A 42 -0.69 17.27 1.23
N ASP A 43 -1.30 18.38 1.62
CA ASP A 43 -0.58 19.60 1.98
C ASP A 43 0.45 19.33 3.09
N GLY A 44 1.68 19.81 2.88
CA GLY A 44 2.78 19.64 3.83
C GLY A 44 3.45 18.26 3.83
N VAL A 45 3.04 17.32 2.97
CA VAL A 45 3.75 16.06 2.77
C VAL A 45 4.96 16.30 1.87
N ASP A 46 6.15 15.97 2.37
CA ASP A 46 7.39 16.03 1.61
C ASP A 46 7.42 14.97 0.49
N SER A 47 7.76 15.38 -0.72
CA SER A 47 7.98 14.50 -1.88
C SER A 47 9.04 13.41 -1.65
N THR A 48 9.99 13.65 -0.73
CA THR A 48 11.05 12.70 -0.38
C THR A 48 10.66 11.75 0.75
N ASP A 49 9.47 11.90 1.34
CA ASP A 49 8.99 11.03 2.41
C ASP A 49 8.82 9.58 1.88
N PRO A 50 9.57 8.59 2.40
CA PRO A 50 9.43 7.20 1.96
C PRO A 50 8.00 6.65 2.18
N ARG A 51 7.23 7.20 3.13
CA ARG A 51 5.83 6.83 3.35
C ARG A 51 4.93 7.26 2.20
N LEU A 52 5.23 8.39 1.56
CA LEU A 52 4.50 8.84 0.38
C LEU A 52 4.68 7.85 -0.78
N ARG A 53 5.93 7.42 -1.03
CA ARG A 53 6.22 6.41 -2.06
C ARG A 53 5.52 5.08 -1.76
N ALA A 54 5.54 4.63 -0.51
CA ALA A 54 4.82 3.43 -0.09
C ALA A 54 3.29 3.56 -0.27
N ALA A 55 2.73 4.73 0.05
CA ALA A 55 1.30 5.01 -0.17
C ALA A 55 0.93 5.04 -1.65
N GLN A 56 1.78 5.60 -2.52
CA GLN A 56 1.59 5.59 -3.98
C GLN A 56 1.59 4.17 -4.53
N LEU A 57 2.53 3.34 -4.12
CA LEU A 57 2.55 1.93 -4.52
C LEU A 57 1.26 1.21 -4.07
N GLN A 58 0.87 1.37 -2.81
CA GLN A 58 -0.36 0.76 -2.30
C GLN A 58 -1.60 1.29 -3.03
N HIS A 59 -1.64 2.56 -3.42
CA HIS A 59 -2.73 3.14 -4.20
C HIS A 59 -2.90 2.42 -5.55
N LEU A 60 -1.80 2.27 -6.29
CA LEU A 60 -1.80 1.64 -7.61
C LEU A 60 -2.16 0.16 -7.53
N ILE A 61 -1.63 -0.55 -6.53
CA ILE A 61 -1.98 -1.96 -6.28
C ILE A 61 -3.44 -2.09 -5.91
N ALA A 62 -3.95 -1.24 -5.01
CA ALA A 62 -5.35 -1.28 -4.61
C ALA A 62 -6.31 -1.05 -5.79
N ASN A 63 -5.93 -0.16 -6.71
CA ASN A 63 -6.66 0.02 -7.96
C ASN A 63 -6.60 -1.24 -8.82
N ALA A 64 -5.40 -1.79 -9.07
CA ALA A 64 -5.23 -2.99 -9.87
C ALA A 64 -6.03 -4.19 -9.33
N VAL A 65 -6.00 -4.45 -8.01
CA VAL A 65 -6.83 -5.49 -7.37
C VAL A 65 -8.31 -5.31 -7.70
N ARG A 66 -8.81 -4.06 -7.62
CA ARG A 66 -10.22 -3.78 -7.88
C ARG A 66 -10.59 -4.01 -9.34
N GLU A 67 -9.74 -3.59 -10.27
CA GLU A 67 -9.93 -3.80 -11.70
C GLU A 67 -9.90 -5.29 -12.05
N GLU A 68 -8.99 -6.07 -11.47
CA GLU A 68 -8.91 -7.52 -11.67
C GLU A 68 -10.15 -8.25 -11.15
N ILE A 69 -10.58 -7.94 -9.91
CA ILE A 69 -11.80 -8.52 -9.34
C ILE A 69 -13.03 -8.16 -10.19
N LEU A 70 -13.08 -6.91 -10.68
CA LEU A 70 -14.15 -6.46 -11.57
C LEU A 70 -14.12 -7.19 -12.93
N ALA A 71 -12.93 -7.42 -13.50
CA ALA A 71 -12.74 -8.15 -14.75
C ALA A 71 -13.18 -9.62 -14.65
N LEU A 72 -13.09 -10.22 -13.45
CA LEU A 72 -13.67 -11.53 -13.15
C LEU A 72 -15.21 -11.51 -13.00
N GLY A 73 -15.86 -10.35 -13.12
CA GLY A 73 -17.30 -10.19 -12.92
C GLY A 73 -17.73 -10.32 -11.46
N GLN A 74 -16.80 -10.14 -10.52
CA GLN A 74 -17.03 -10.30 -9.09
C GLN A 74 -16.92 -8.97 -8.35
N ASN A 75 -17.44 -8.93 -7.12
CA ASN A 75 -17.06 -7.93 -6.14
C ASN A 75 -16.08 -8.52 -5.12
N THR A 76 -15.50 -7.68 -4.26
CA THR A 76 -14.48 -8.12 -3.29
C THR A 76 -14.99 -9.18 -2.32
N ASP A 77 -16.25 -9.11 -1.89
CA ASP A 77 -16.84 -10.09 -0.99
C ASP A 77 -16.96 -11.46 -1.66
N GLN A 78 -17.49 -11.48 -2.90
CA GLN A 78 -17.60 -12.69 -3.72
C GLN A 78 -16.24 -13.32 -4.02
N TYR A 79 -15.25 -12.52 -4.41
CA TYR A 79 -13.91 -13.00 -4.72
C TYR A 79 -13.27 -13.64 -3.47
N LEU A 80 -13.37 -12.98 -2.32
CA LEU A 80 -12.80 -13.51 -1.08
C LEU A 80 -13.54 -14.74 -0.55
N GLY A 81 -14.86 -14.79 -0.72
CA GLY A 81 -15.67 -15.95 -0.35
C GLY A 81 -15.40 -17.20 -1.19
N ALA A 82 -14.82 -17.04 -2.38
CA ALA A 82 -14.42 -18.15 -3.25
C ALA A 82 -12.99 -18.67 -2.96
N ILE A 83 -12.26 -18.06 -2.04
CA ILE A 83 -10.93 -18.53 -1.63
C ILE A 83 -11.12 -19.55 -0.51
N ASP A 84 -10.95 -20.83 -0.84
CA ASP A 84 -11.17 -21.95 0.08
C ASP A 84 -10.18 -22.01 1.26
N ASP A 85 -9.01 -21.38 1.13
CA ASP A 85 -7.97 -21.41 2.15
C ASP A 85 -8.14 -20.26 3.18
N PRO A 86 -8.29 -20.57 4.49
CA PRO A 86 -8.29 -19.56 5.54
C PRO A 86 -6.89 -18.99 5.70
N LEU A 87 -6.55 -18.02 4.85
CA LEU A 87 -5.28 -17.32 4.93
C LEU A 87 -5.32 -16.34 6.11
N PRO A 88 -4.36 -16.45 7.06
CA PRO A 88 -4.29 -15.53 8.19
C PRO A 88 -4.24 -14.08 7.71
N GLY A 89 -5.17 -13.25 8.20
CA GLY A 89 -5.22 -11.83 7.85
C GLY A 89 -5.95 -11.48 6.56
N LEU A 90 -6.70 -12.41 5.95
CA LEU A 90 -7.44 -12.14 4.71
C LEU A 90 -8.95 -11.90 4.90
N SER A 91 -9.37 -11.49 6.09
CA SER A 91 -10.78 -11.14 6.32
C SER A 91 -11.23 -10.00 5.40
N TYR A 92 -12.49 -10.07 4.96
CA TYR A 92 -13.11 -9.04 4.11
C TYR A 92 -12.87 -7.62 4.65
N ASP A 93 -13.10 -7.41 5.95
CA ASP A 93 -12.89 -6.12 6.60
C ASP A 93 -11.46 -5.61 6.50
N ARG A 94 -10.46 -6.50 6.66
CA ARG A 94 -9.05 -6.12 6.54
C ARG A 94 -8.72 -5.77 5.09
N VAL A 95 -9.15 -6.59 4.13
CA VAL A 95 -8.94 -6.32 2.70
C VAL A 95 -9.58 -4.99 2.30
N ILE A 96 -10.80 -4.70 2.73
CA ILE A 96 -11.46 -3.42 2.42
C ILE A 96 -10.71 -2.23 3.02
N ARG A 97 -10.17 -2.35 4.24
CA ARG A 97 -9.34 -1.30 4.85
C ARG A 97 -8.03 -1.11 4.07
N LEU A 98 -7.38 -2.19 3.65
CA LEU A 98 -6.17 -2.16 2.83
C LEU A 98 -6.41 -1.47 1.48
N LEU A 99 -7.43 -1.91 0.73
CA LEU A 99 -7.74 -1.37 -0.59
C LEU A 99 -8.20 0.10 -0.54
N ARG A 100 -8.73 0.54 0.60
CA ARG A 100 -9.10 1.94 0.82
C ARG A 100 -7.96 2.78 1.37
N GLY A 101 -6.80 2.19 1.64
CA GLY A 101 -5.64 2.88 2.22
C GLY A 101 -5.83 3.28 3.69
N LYS A 102 -6.77 2.68 4.42
CA LYS A 102 -7.00 2.93 5.86
C LYS A 102 -5.95 2.23 6.74
N THR A 103 -5.36 1.17 6.22
CA THR A 103 -4.30 0.39 6.88
C THR A 103 -3.17 0.19 5.89
N GLN A 104 -1.94 0.22 6.38
CA GLN A 104 -0.77 -0.04 5.56
C GLN A 104 -0.75 -1.51 5.09
N MET A 105 -0.41 -1.68 3.81
CA MET A 105 -0.16 -2.99 3.21
C MET A 105 1.17 -3.58 3.70
N GLN A 106 1.14 -4.85 4.11
CA GLN A 106 2.31 -5.60 4.52
C GLN A 106 2.93 -6.32 3.31
N LEU A 107 4.19 -6.74 3.42
CA LEU A 107 4.85 -7.50 2.37
C LEU A 107 4.08 -8.79 2.02
N ALA A 108 3.49 -9.45 3.00
CA ALA A 108 2.65 -10.63 2.78
C ALA A 108 1.44 -10.34 1.88
N ASP A 109 0.82 -9.17 2.02
CA ASP A 109 -0.30 -8.77 1.15
C ASP A 109 0.17 -8.58 -0.29
N LEU A 110 1.35 -7.96 -0.49
CA LEU A 110 1.93 -7.77 -1.82
C LEU A 110 2.17 -9.10 -2.52
N VAL A 111 2.80 -10.05 -1.82
CA VAL A 111 3.06 -11.40 -2.35
C VAL A 111 1.75 -12.12 -2.66
N PHE A 112 0.78 -12.06 -1.76
CA PHE A 112 -0.53 -12.68 -1.94
C PHE A 112 -1.23 -12.21 -3.23
N TRP A 113 -1.25 -10.90 -3.47
CA TRP A 113 -1.91 -10.33 -4.64
C TRP A 113 -1.11 -10.53 -5.94
N ALA A 114 0.21 -10.42 -5.90
CA ALA A 114 1.08 -10.62 -7.06
C ALA A 114 1.14 -12.08 -7.53
N ASP A 115 0.89 -13.03 -6.64
CA ASP A 115 0.77 -14.45 -6.98
C ASP A 115 -0.53 -14.76 -7.74
N ARG A 116 -1.61 -14.01 -7.44
CA ARG A 116 -2.93 -14.19 -8.04
C ARG A 116 -3.12 -13.43 -9.35
N PHE A 117 -2.52 -12.25 -9.47
CA PHE A 117 -2.73 -11.38 -10.61
C PHE A 117 -1.41 -10.86 -11.17
N GLU A 118 -1.15 -11.19 -12.44
CA GLU A 118 0.04 -10.74 -13.15
C GLU A 118 0.11 -9.21 -13.27
N SER A 119 -1.02 -8.53 -13.44
CA SER A 119 -1.08 -7.07 -13.49
C SER A 119 -0.53 -6.40 -12.22
N ILE A 120 -0.77 -7.00 -11.06
CA ILE A 120 -0.29 -6.49 -9.77
C ILE A 120 1.22 -6.67 -9.65
N ARG A 121 1.73 -7.83 -10.09
CA ARG A 121 3.18 -8.07 -10.19
C ARG A 121 3.84 -7.01 -11.09
N ASN A 122 3.22 -6.70 -12.23
CA ASN A 122 3.72 -5.69 -13.17
C ASN A 122 3.71 -4.28 -12.56
N VAL A 123 2.67 -3.92 -11.79
CA VAL A 123 2.67 -2.66 -11.02
C VAL A 123 3.85 -2.62 -10.05
N ILE A 124 4.06 -3.67 -9.25
CA ILE A 124 5.16 -3.71 -8.27
C ILE A 124 6.52 -3.54 -8.96
N LEU A 125 6.79 -4.29 -10.02
CA LEU A 125 8.07 -4.24 -10.75
C LEU A 125 8.31 -2.86 -11.36
N ARG A 126 7.28 -2.23 -11.92
CA ARG A 126 7.41 -0.89 -12.50
C ARG A 126 7.80 0.15 -11.45
N GLU A 127 7.09 0.18 -10.33
CA GLU A 127 7.27 1.20 -9.27
C GLU A 127 8.55 1.01 -8.44
N LEU A 128 9.11 -0.20 -8.40
CA LEU A 128 10.38 -0.48 -7.72
C LEU A 128 11.61 -0.17 -8.58
N ASN A 129 11.46 -0.14 -9.91
CA ASN A 129 12.55 0.15 -10.84
C ASN A 129 12.72 1.65 -11.19
N THR A 130 11.81 2.49 -10.70
CA THR A 130 11.90 3.97 -10.73
C THR A 130 12.59 4.55 -9.51
#